data_AF-A0A554IQD7-F1
#
_entry.id   AF-A0A554IQD7-F1
#
_cell.length_a   1.000
_cell.length_b   1.000
_cell.length_c   1.000
_cell.angle_alpha   90.00
_cell.angle_beta   90.00
_cell.angle_gamma   90.00
#
_symmetry.space_group_name_H-M   'P 1'
#
loop_
_entity.id
_entity.type
_entity.pdbx_description
1 polymer ?
#
loop_
_entity_poly.entity_id
_entity_poly.type
_entity_poly.pdbx_seq_one_letter_code
_entity_poly.pdbx_strand_id
1 'polypeptide(L)'
;MTMCSRRFAIIALALLLSSCGGPATNPDPNHTHADFGMWVDGREIDFSAETYMSGSSAEEQDDGHGHTHRHPSLHLHDGNGHVIHRHKPGLPFKEFSDSIGLQFRGNTCYSLSHPGKGTLSGSGGFVCPITPLRLFVNDMEQPFDLRYVFKDLDRIFITNAPDRASVDIQMQHLTDDACLYSRTCPERGDPPSENCIADPAVPCVEN
;
A
#
# COMPACT_ATOMS: atom_id res chain seq x y z
N MET A 1 -26.86 57.53 51.94
CA MET A 1 -27.59 56.32 51.51
C MET A 1 -27.50 56.27 49.99
N THR A 2 -26.82 55.36 49.28
CA THR A 2 -26.28 54.03 49.61
C THR A 2 -25.20 53.69 48.57
N MET A 3 -24.26 52.84 48.97
CA MET A 3 -23.23 52.10 48.20
C MET A 3 -23.82 51.36 46.97
N CYS A 4 -23.11 50.72 46.03
CA CYS A 4 -21.83 50.01 46.07
C CYS A 4 -21.39 49.68 44.64
N SER A 5 -20.08 49.66 44.41
CA SER A 5 -19.40 49.10 43.23
C SER A 5 -19.56 47.58 43.16
N ARG A 6 -19.63 47.01 41.95
CA ARG A 6 -19.05 45.69 41.67
C ARG A 6 -18.87 45.45 40.17
N ARG A 7 -17.60 45.42 39.75
CA ARG A 7 -17.13 44.87 38.49
C ARG A 7 -17.32 43.36 38.50
N PHE A 8 -17.83 42.79 37.41
CA PHE A 8 -17.68 41.38 37.10
C PHE A 8 -17.13 41.25 35.69
N ALA A 9 -15.84 40.90 35.61
CA ALA A 9 -15.25 40.26 34.45
C ALA A 9 -15.66 38.78 34.50
N ILE A 10 -16.19 38.25 33.40
CA ILE A 10 -16.27 36.80 33.19
C ILE A 10 -15.67 36.51 31.83
N ILE A 11 -14.48 35.93 31.89
CA ILE A 11 -13.71 35.34 30.82
C ILE A 11 -14.43 34.04 30.43
N ALA A 12 -14.92 33.93 29.19
CA ALA A 12 -15.41 32.67 28.66
C ALA A 12 -14.21 31.85 28.17
N LEU A 13 -13.96 30.77 28.90
CA LEU A 13 -12.88 29.80 28.76
C LEU A 13 -13.00 29.03 27.43
N ALA A 14 -11.96 29.10 26.60
CA ALA A 14 -11.82 28.25 25.42
C ALA A 14 -11.50 26.80 25.85
N LEU A 15 -12.40 25.87 25.54
CA LEU A 15 -12.15 24.42 25.63
C LEU A 15 -11.44 23.97 24.35
N LEU A 16 -10.12 24.05 24.35
CA LEU A 16 -9.27 23.30 23.39
C LEU A 16 -9.06 21.90 23.97
N LEU A 17 -9.90 20.95 23.54
CA LEU A 17 -9.61 19.54 23.69
C LEU A 17 -8.55 19.16 22.65
N SER A 18 -7.28 19.49 22.92
CA SER A 18 -6.16 18.82 22.25
C SER A 18 -6.05 17.42 22.85
N SER A 19 -6.65 16.44 22.19
CA SER A 19 -6.26 15.03 22.36
C SER A 19 -4.80 14.93 21.94
N CYS A 20 -3.91 14.89 22.93
CA CYS A 20 -2.47 14.77 22.73
C CYS A 20 -2.10 13.28 22.70
N GLY A 21 -2.58 12.56 21.68
CA GLY A 21 -2.00 11.28 21.27
C GLY A 21 -0.90 11.57 20.26
N GLY A 22 0.28 10.95 20.39
CA GLY A 22 1.26 10.96 19.31
C GLY A 22 0.66 10.38 18.01
N PRO A 23 1.35 10.51 16.86
CA PRO A 23 0.87 9.87 15.63
C PRO A 23 0.67 8.37 15.88
N ALA A 24 -0.45 7.82 15.40
CA ALA A 24 -0.71 6.39 15.52
C ALA A 24 0.40 5.62 14.79
N THR A 25 0.90 4.56 15.43
CA THR A 25 1.98 3.73 14.90
C THR A 25 1.46 2.34 14.60
N ASN A 26 2.02 1.70 13.57
CA ASN A 26 1.68 0.33 13.25
C ASN A 26 1.90 -0.59 14.46
N PRO A 27 0.85 -1.30 14.93
CA PRO A 27 0.95 -2.16 16.10
C PRO A 27 1.82 -3.39 15.86
N ASP A 28 2.00 -3.82 14.61
CA ASP A 28 2.85 -4.96 14.25
C ASP A 28 3.93 -4.56 13.23
N PRO A 29 5.16 -4.28 13.68
CA PRO A 29 6.25 -3.90 12.77
C PRO A 29 6.69 -5.03 11.81
N ASN A 30 6.24 -6.27 12.03
CA ASN A 30 6.51 -7.39 11.12
C ASN A 30 5.43 -7.55 10.05
N HIS A 31 4.30 -6.85 10.21
CA HIS A 31 3.20 -6.79 9.27
C HIS A 31 3.06 -5.36 8.71
N THR A 32 3.57 -5.14 7.50
CA THR A 32 3.64 -3.79 6.92
C THR A 32 2.89 -3.69 5.61
N HIS A 33 2.36 -2.50 5.34
CA HIS A 33 1.58 -2.18 4.16
C HIS A 33 2.26 -1.11 3.31
N ALA A 34 2.11 -1.19 1.99
CA ALA A 34 2.61 -0.18 1.07
C ALA A 34 1.61 0.05 -0.07
N ASP A 35 1.45 1.30 -0.47
CA ASP A 35 0.64 1.64 -1.65
C ASP A 35 1.42 1.31 -2.93
N PHE A 36 0.72 0.80 -3.93
CA PHE A 36 1.30 0.35 -5.18
C PHE A 36 0.47 0.78 -6.39
N GLY A 37 1.16 1.24 -7.42
CA GLY A 37 0.55 1.54 -8.71
C GLY A 37 1.54 1.40 -9.86
N MET A 38 1.03 1.02 -11.02
CA MET A 38 1.81 0.92 -12.24
C MET A 38 1.07 1.55 -13.41
N TRP A 39 1.75 2.42 -14.15
CA TRP A 39 1.24 3.06 -15.34
C TRP A 39 2.15 2.79 -16.53
N VAL A 40 1.60 2.37 -17.65
CA VAL A 40 2.36 2.17 -18.88
C VAL A 40 1.62 2.80 -20.05
N ASP A 41 2.35 3.58 -20.83
CA ASP A 41 1.84 4.31 -22.00
C ASP A 41 0.61 5.17 -21.64
N GLY A 42 0.66 5.80 -20.47
CA GLY A 42 -0.40 6.67 -19.96
C GLY A 42 -1.65 5.93 -19.48
N ARG A 43 -1.58 4.61 -19.25
CA ARG A 43 -2.68 3.80 -18.74
C ARG A 43 -2.30 3.09 -17.46
N GLU A 44 -3.18 3.15 -16.47
CA GLU A 44 -3.07 2.35 -15.27
C GLU A 44 -3.19 0.86 -15.59
N ILE A 45 -2.35 0.06 -14.94
CA ILE A 45 -2.46 -1.40 -14.92
C ILE A 45 -3.31 -1.77 -13.70
N ASP A 46 -4.48 -2.34 -13.96
CA ASP A 46 -5.45 -2.73 -12.94
C ASP A 46 -5.08 -4.09 -12.31
N PHE A 47 -4.70 -4.05 -11.04
CA PHE A 47 -4.39 -5.24 -10.23
C PHE A 47 -5.55 -5.71 -9.34
N SER A 48 -6.76 -5.14 -9.44
CA SER A 48 -7.92 -5.51 -8.60
C SER A 48 -8.55 -6.87 -8.96
N ALA A 49 -8.17 -7.45 -10.11
CA ALA A 49 -8.74 -8.71 -10.57
C ALA A 49 -8.35 -9.90 -9.66
N GLU A 50 -9.27 -10.86 -9.51
CA GLU A 50 -9.10 -12.10 -8.72
C GLU A 50 -7.80 -12.86 -9.06
N THR A 51 -7.33 -12.76 -10.31
CA THR A 51 -6.06 -13.37 -10.74
C THR A 51 -4.81 -12.78 -10.10
N TYR A 52 -4.90 -11.70 -9.33
CA TYR A 52 -3.79 -11.12 -8.58
C TYR A 52 -3.97 -11.28 -7.06
N MET A 53 -5.12 -11.78 -6.61
CA MET A 53 -5.48 -11.85 -5.20
C MET A 53 -5.10 -13.19 -4.57
N SER A 54 -4.71 -13.14 -3.29
CA SER A 54 -4.63 -14.28 -2.38
C SER A 54 -5.91 -14.30 -1.53
N GLY A 55 -7.01 -14.88 -2.05
CA GLY A 55 -8.24 -15.05 -1.26
C GLY A 55 -8.82 -13.76 -0.63
N SER A 56 -9.55 -13.91 0.47
CA SER A 56 -10.10 -12.79 1.26
C SER A 56 -9.40 -12.64 2.62
N SER A 57 -9.38 -11.43 3.18
CA SER A 57 -8.69 -11.12 4.46
C SER A 57 -9.18 -11.95 5.65
N ALA A 58 -10.47 -12.33 5.62
CA ALA A 58 -11.12 -13.10 6.68
C ALA A 58 -10.71 -14.59 6.65
N GLU A 59 -10.29 -15.09 5.50
CA GLU A 59 -9.96 -16.49 5.22
C GLU A 59 -8.47 -16.81 5.35
N GLU A 60 -7.63 -15.82 5.71
CA GLU A 60 -6.18 -16.01 5.85
C GLU A 60 -5.74 -16.88 7.06
N GLN A 61 -6.69 -17.51 7.74
CA GLN A 61 -6.47 -18.28 8.96
C GLN A 61 -6.49 -19.81 8.77
N ASP A 62 -6.88 -20.33 7.61
CA ASP A 62 -7.13 -21.77 7.48
C ASP A 62 -5.98 -22.53 6.78
N ASP A 63 -5.06 -23.02 7.61
CA ASP A 63 -4.08 -24.04 7.29
C ASP A 63 -4.71 -25.45 7.08
N GLY A 64 -6.05 -25.58 7.19
CA GLY A 64 -6.81 -26.82 7.04
C GLY A 64 -7.85 -26.85 5.91
N HIS A 65 -8.24 -25.72 5.30
CA HIS A 65 -9.25 -25.67 4.23
C HIS A 65 -8.79 -24.91 2.98
N GLY A 66 -7.76 -25.40 2.30
CA GLY A 66 -7.64 -25.26 0.83
C GLY A 66 -7.69 -23.85 0.26
N HIS A 67 -7.25 -22.82 0.99
CA HIS A 67 -7.14 -21.47 0.44
C HIS A 67 -5.89 -21.35 -0.43
N THR A 68 -6.05 -20.76 -1.61
CA THR A 68 -4.97 -20.53 -2.56
C THR A 68 -4.28 -19.20 -2.23
N HIS A 69 -3.40 -19.19 -1.23
CA HIS A 69 -2.43 -18.09 -1.10
C HIS A 69 -1.50 -18.14 -2.30
N ARG A 70 -1.44 -17.06 -3.10
CA ARG A 70 -0.43 -16.94 -4.16
C ARG A 70 0.96 -16.87 -3.55
N HIS A 71 1.06 -16.16 -2.43
CA HIS A 71 2.25 -16.11 -1.59
C HIS A 71 1.83 -15.84 -0.14
N PRO A 72 2.31 -16.63 0.84
CA PRO A 72 1.83 -16.57 2.23
C PRO A 72 2.32 -15.35 3.01
N SER A 73 3.21 -14.53 2.44
CA SER A 73 3.82 -13.41 3.16
C SER A 73 3.88 -12.11 2.36
N LEU A 74 3.41 -12.09 1.11
CA LEU A 74 3.46 -10.94 0.22
C LEU A 74 2.36 -11.01 -0.85
N HIS A 75 1.27 -10.27 -0.66
CA HIS A 75 0.11 -10.42 -1.54
C HIS A 75 -0.81 -9.20 -1.57
N LEU A 76 -1.81 -9.31 -2.44
CA LEU A 76 -3.00 -8.47 -2.51
C LEU A 76 -4.21 -9.34 -2.13
N HIS A 77 -5.25 -8.74 -1.56
CA HIS A 77 -6.52 -9.42 -1.30
C HIS A 77 -7.70 -8.45 -1.38
N ASP A 78 -8.92 -8.98 -1.23
CA ASP A 78 -10.20 -8.24 -1.19
C ASP A 78 -10.52 -7.37 -2.42
N GLY A 79 -9.89 -7.67 -3.56
CA GLY A 79 -10.04 -6.85 -4.75
C GLY A 79 -9.29 -5.52 -4.66
N ASN A 80 -8.46 -5.31 -3.64
CA ASN A 80 -7.64 -4.12 -3.50
C ASN A 80 -6.30 -4.31 -4.25
N GLY A 81 -6.21 -3.74 -5.44
CA GLY A 81 -5.00 -3.78 -6.27
C GLY A 81 -3.89 -2.82 -5.83
N HIS A 82 -4.14 -1.99 -4.80
CA HIS A 82 -3.32 -0.84 -4.45
C HIS A 82 -2.55 -1.00 -3.15
N VAL A 83 -2.91 -1.94 -2.27
CA VAL A 83 -2.23 -2.12 -0.98
C VAL A 83 -1.53 -3.46 -0.93
N ILE A 84 -0.20 -3.43 -0.88
CA ILE A 84 0.65 -4.60 -0.69
C ILE A 84 0.63 -4.97 0.79
N HIS A 85 0.33 -6.23 1.10
CA HIS A 85 0.42 -6.78 2.45
C HIS A 85 1.71 -7.59 2.59
N ARG A 86 2.50 -7.33 3.63
CA ARG A 86 3.73 -8.07 3.94
C ARG A 86 3.73 -8.57 5.36
N HIS A 87 3.62 -9.88 5.54
CA HIS A 87 3.58 -10.54 6.85
C HIS A 87 4.95 -11.06 7.33
N LYS A 88 6.03 -10.64 6.65
CA LYS A 88 7.41 -11.03 6.98
C LYS A 88 8.43 -9.92 6.64
N PRO A 89 9.28 -9.49 7.59
CA PRO A 89 10.31 -8.50 7.33
C PRO A 89 11.33 -8.92 6.28
N GLY A 90 11.89 -7.93 5.58
CA GLY A 90 13.05 -8.14 4.71
C GLY A 90 12.75 -8.70 3.33
N LEU A 91 11.49 -9.00 3.02
CA LEU A 91 11.11 -9.47 1.68
C LEU A 91 11.19 -8.32 0.66
N PRO A 92 11.89 -8.51 -0.46
CA PRO A 92 12.08 -7.48 -1.48
C PRO A 92 10.84 -7.34 -2.38
N PHE A 93 10.69 -6.18 -3.03
CA PHE A 93 9.63 -5.91 -4.00
C PHE A 93 9.58 -6.95 -5.14
N LYS A 94 10.72 -7.53 -5.51
CA LYS A 94 10.77 -8.63 -6.48
C LYS A 94 9.84 -9.79 -6.10
N GLU A 95 9.83 -10.18 -4.84
CA GLU A 95 9.05 -11.32 -4.35
C GLU A 95 7.54 -11.03 -4.41
N PHE A 96 7.15 -9.79 -4.13
CA PHE A 96 5.78 -9.32 -4.36
C PHE A 96 5.43 -9.34 -5.84
N SER A 97 6.27 -8.77 -6.70
CA SER A 97 5.98 -8.75 -8.14
C SER A 97 5.85 -10.17 -8.70
N ASP A 98 6.69 -11.10 -8.24
CA ASP A 98 6.61 -12.51 -8.62
C ASP A 98 5.30 -13.15 -8.12
N SER A 99 4.81 -12.83 -6.91
CA SER A 99 3.59 -13.42 -6.34
C SER A 99 2.31 -13.09 -7.12
N ILE A 100 2.23 -11.87 -7.66
CA ILE A 100 1.13 -11.44 -8.53
C ILE A 100 1.41 -11.74 -10.01
N GLY A 101 2.52 -12.40 -10.33
CA GLY A 101 2.89 -12.78 -11.69
C GLY A 101 3.31 -11.60 -12.58
N LEU A 102 3.75 -10.49 -11.98
CA LEU A 102 4.37 -9.34 -12.63
C LEU A 102 5.88 -9.54 -12.71
N GLN A 103 6.42 -9.67 -13.91
CA GLN A 103 7.86 -9.86 -14.12
C GLN A 103 8.45 -8.69 -14.88
N PHE A 104 9.73 -8.41 -14.65
CA PHE A 104 10.47 -7.37 -15.35
C PHE A 104 11.75 -7.92 -15.99
N ARG A 105 12.13 -7.35 -17.14
CA ARG A 105 13.47 -7.51 -17.74
C ARG A 105 14.19 -6.17 -17.64
N GLY A 106 14.94 -6.00 -16.54
CA GLY A 106 15.45 -4.68 -16.18
C GLY A 106 14.31 -3.68 -16.10
N ASN A 107 14.56 -2.45 -16.53
CA ASN A 107 13.54 -1.41 -16.60
C ASN A 107 12.97 -1.22 -18.02
N THR A 108 13.17 -2.17 -18.94
CA THR A 108 12.80 -1.98 -20.36
C THR A 108 11.56 -2.76 -20.77
N CYS A 109 11.24 -3.84 -20.06
CA CYS A 109 10.05 -4.64 -20.35
C CYS A 109 9.41 -5.18 -19.07
N TYR A 110 8.11 -5.41 -19.13
CA TYR A 110 7.35 -6.13 -18.10
C TYR A 110 6.47 -7.21 -18.73
N SER A 111 6.05 -8.21 -17.96
CA SER A 111 5.02 -9.17 -18.36
C SER A 111 4.05 -9.42 -17.21
N LEU A 112 2.83 -9.81 -17.56
CA LEU A 112 1.80 -10.21 -16.62
C LEU A 112 1.41 -11.65 -16.95
N SER A 113 1.56 -12.53 -15.97
CA SER A 113 1.24 -13.96 -16.11
C SER A 113 -0.27 -14.18 -16.25
N HIS A 114 -1.06 -13.21 -15.78
CA HIS A 114 -2.50 -13.13 -15.96
C HIS A 114 -2.80 -11.70 -16.45
N PRO A 115 -3.20 -11.47 -17.71
CA PRO A 115 -3.47 -10.11 -18.19
C PRO A 115 -4.76 -9.56 -17.57
N GLY A 116 -4.63 -8.51 -16.74
CA GLY A 116 -5.75 -7.72 -16.24
C GLY A 116 -6.38 -6.83 -17.33
N LYS A 117 -7.51 -6.19 -17.01
CA LYS A 117 -8.14 -5.18 -17.89
C LYS A 117 -7.14 -4.04 -18.12
N GLY A 118 -6.96 -3.64 -19.38
CA GLY A 118 -6.07 -2.52 -19.75
C GLY A 118 -4.72 -2.93 -20.33
N THR A 119 -4.36 -4.21 -20.29
CA THR A 119 -3.13 -4.73 -20.91
C THR A 119 -3.30 -4.83 -22.43
N LEU A 120 -2.34 -4.29 -23.20
CA LEU A 120 -2.35 -4.33 -24.67
C LEU A 120 -1.93 -5.70 -25.25
N SER A 121 -1.53 -6.64 -24.40
CA SER A 121 -1.01 -7.94 -24.82
C SER A 121 -1.90 -9.06 -24.30
N GLY A 122 -2.83 -9.52 -25.15
CA GLY A 122 -3.33 -10.88 -25.01
C GLY A 122 -2.15 -11.84 -25.17
N SER A 123 -2.02 -12.82 -24.27
CA SER A 123 -1.02 -13.89 -24.25
C SER A 123 0.43 -13.54 -23.87
N GLY A 124 0.76 -13.66 -22.58
CA GLY A 124 2.01 -14.25 -22.01
C GLY A 124 3.38 -13.68 -22.39
N GLY A 125 3.46 -12.65 -23.22
CA GLY A 125 4.72 -12.05 -23.69
C GLY A 125 5.15 -10.85 -22.86
N PHE A 126 6.44 -10.52 -22.94
CA PHE A 126 6.95 -9.25 -22.43
C PHE A 126 6.48 -8.09 -23.31
N VAL A 127 5.95 -7.05 -22.68
CA VAL A 127 5.64 -5.75 -23.26
C VAL A 127 6.82 -4.82 -22.95
N CYS A 128 7.39 -4.23 -24.00
CA CYS A 128 8.56 -3.38 -23.90
C CYS A 128 8.20 -1.96 -24.37
N PRO A 129 7.83 -1.04 -23.46
CA PRO A 129 7.55 0.35 -23.84
C PRO A 129 8.78 1.01 -24.48
N ILE A 130 8.54 2.04 -25.30
CA ILE A 130 9.62 2.81 -25.96
C ILE A 130 10.47 3.54 -24.92
N THR A 131 9.82 4.15 -23.93
CA THR A 131 10.49 4.77 -22.80
C THR A 131 10.71 3.72 -21.70
N PRO A 132 11.91 3.65 -21.09
CA PRO A 132 12.14 2.77 -19.96
C PRO A 132 11.20 3.07 -18.79
N LEU A 133 10.84 2.02 -18.06
CA LEU A 133 10.18 2.08 -16.76
C LEU A 133 11.08 2.80 -15.74
N ARG A 134 10.42 3.53 -14.86
CA ARG A 134 11.00 4.33 -13.78
C ARG A 134 10.30 3.93 -12.49
N LEU A 135 11.08 3.81 -11.42
CA LEU A 135 10.59 3.47 -10.08
C LEU A 135 10.58 4.74 -9.24
N PHE A 136 9.48 5.00 -8.55
CA PHE A 136 9.34 6.05 -7.57
C PHE A 136 8.96 5.42 -6.23
N VAL A 137 9.58 5.92 -5.18
CA VAL A 137 9.22 5.59 -3.81
C VAL A 137 9.03 6.91 -3.07
N ASN A 138 7.84 7.12 -2.51
CA ASN A 138 7.48 8.35 -1.80
C ASN A 138 7.77 9.61 -2.65
N ASP A 139 7.24 9.61 -3.89
CA ASP A 139 7.36 10.69 -4.89
C ASP A 139 8.78 10.97 -5.42
N MET A 140 9.80 10.25 -4.91
CA MET A 140 11.19 10.37 -5.33
C MET A 140 11.57 9.23 -6.28
N GLU A 141 12.15 9.60 -7.42
CA GLU A 141 12.69 8.62 -8.37
C GLU A 141 13.86 7.85 -7.75
N GLN A 142 13.80 6.52 -7.87
CA GLN A 142 14.80 5.59 -7.39
C GLN A 142 15.42 4.85 -8.58
N PRO A 143 16.64 4.30 -8.42
CA PRO A 143 17.14 3.28 -9.33
C PRO A 143 16.11 2.15 -9.47
N PHE A 144 15.92 1.63 -10.68
CA PHE A 144 15.01 0.52 -10.92
C PHE A 144 15.62 -0.78 -10.37
N ASP A 145 15.50 -0.99 -9.06
CA ASP A 145 16.06 -2.12 -8.32
C ASP A 145 14.96 -2.85 -7.55
N LEU A 146 14.59 -4.03 -8.05
CA LEU A 146 13.56 -4.87 -7.43
C LEU A 146 14.00 -5.48 -6.09
N ARG A 147 15.27 -5.35 -5.69
CA ARG A 147 15.76 -5.77 -4.36
C ARG A 147 15.37 -4.78 -3.26
N TYR A 148 14.73 -3.67 -3.62
CA TYR A 148 14.20 -2.72 -2.67
C TYR A 148 13.26 -3.41 -1.67
N VAL A 149 13.55 -3.26 -0.38
CA VAL A 149 12.69 -3.73 0.72
C VAL A 149 11.92 -2.51 1.19
N PHE A 150 10.63 -2.48 0.89
CA PHE A 150 9.76 -1.37 1.27
C PHE A 150 9.53 -1.34 2.78
N LYS A 151 9.28 -0.13 3.27
CA LYS A 151 8.87 0.17 4.63
C LYS A 151 7.36 0.30 4.68
N ASP A 152 6.85 0.25 5.90
CA ASP A 152 5.46 0.56 6.15
C ASP A 152 5.12 1.97 5.64
N LEU A 153 3.95 2.10 4.99
CA LEU A 153 3.42 3.31 4.38
C LEU A 153 4.19 3.83 3.16
N ASP A 154 5.14 3.06 2.61
CA ASP A 154 5.78 3.48 1.36
C ASP A 154 4.77 3.53 0.21
N ARG A 155 4.91 4.56 -0.63
CA ARG A 155 4.17 4.72 -1.89
C ARG A 155 5.07 4.30 -3.05
N ILE A 156 4.86 3.11 -3.58
CA ILE A 156 5.64 2.51 -4.67
C ILE A 156 4.92 2.74 -6.00
N PHE A 157 5.58 3.41 -6.93
CA PHE A 157 4.98 3.75 -8.22
C PHE A 157 5.93 3.44 -9.38
N ILE A 158 5.41 2.75 -10.39
CA ILE A 158 6.17 2.41 -11.61
C ILE A 158 5.52 3.06 -12.82
N THR A 159 6.29 3.80 -13.62
CA THR A 159 5.79 4.41 -14.85
C THR A 159 6.83 4.52 -15.96
N ASN A 160 6.40 4.60 -17.22
CA ASN A 160 7.23 5.01 -18.36
C ASN A 160 6.94 6.43 -18.86
N ALA A 161 6.26 7.26 -18.06
CA ALA A 161 5.97 8.64 -18.39
C ALA A 161 7.27 9.43 -18.74
N PRO A 162 7.28 10.19 -19.85
CA PRO A 162 8.49 10.78 -20.40
C PRO A 162 8.99 12.00 -19.60
N ASP A 163 8.12 12.65 -18.83
CA ASP A 163 8.40 13.90 -18.12
C ASP A 163 7.76 13.92 -16.73
N ARG A 164 8.20 14.84 -15.86
CA ARG A 164 7.75 14.93 -14.48
C ARG A 164 6.27 15.33 -14.36
N ALA A 165 5.75 16.20 -15.24
CA ALA A 165 4.36 16.62 -15.16
C ALA A 165 3.41 15.44 -15.44
N SER A 166 3.77 14.61 -16.43
CA SER A 166 3.07 13.36 -16.71
C SER A 166 3.14 12.38 -15.52
N VAL A 167 4.31 12.24 -14.86
CA VAL A 167 4.44 11.43 -13.64
C VAL A 167 3.52 11.95 -12.54
N ASP A 168 3.54 13.26 -12.26
CA ASP A 168 2.75 13.87 -11.18
C ASP A 168 1.24 13.67 -11.38
N ILE A 169 0.76 13.74 -12.62
CA ILE A 169 -0.65 13.45 -12.94
C ILE A 169 -1.00 12.00 -12.61
N GLN A 170 -0.13 11.05 -12.97
CA GLN A 170 -0.41 9.63 -12.73
C GLN A 170 -0.29 9.27 -11.24
N MET A 171 0.66 9.86 -10.52
CA MET A 171 0.84 9.64 -9.08
C MET A 171 -0.34 10.16 -8.24
N GLN A 172 -1.17 11.06 -8.76
CA GLN A 172 -2.42 11.48 -8.09
C GLN A 172 -3.44 10.35 -7.98
N HIS A 173 -3.30 9.28 -8.78
CA HIS A 173 -4.14 8.09 -8.70
C HIS A 173 -3.63 7.06 -7.68
N LEU A 174 -2.40 7.23 -7.20
CA LEU A 174 -1.87 6.34 -6.17
C LEU A 174 -2.49 6.70 -4.82
N THR A 175 -3.08 5.70 -4.19
CA THR A 175 -3.71 5.80 -2.87
C THR A 175 -2.69 6.10 -1.76
N ASP A 176 -3.23 6.35 -0.57
CA ASP A 176 -2.54 6.37 0.71
C ASP A 176 -3.25 5.43 1.71
N ASP A 177 -3.85 4.36 1.19
CA ASP A 177 -4.71 3.45 1.94
C ASP A 177 -3.91 2.48 2.80
N ALA A 178 -2.59 2.32 2.56
CA ALA A 178 -1.73 1.55 3.44
C ALA A 178 -1.82 2.02 4.91
N CYS A 179 -2.14 3.30 5.15
CA CYS A 179 -2.33 3.82 6.50
C CYS A 179 -3.51 3.18 7.24
N LEU A 180 -4.56 2.78 6.53
CA LEU A 180 -5.76 2.15 7.09
C LEU A 180 -5.39 0.76 7.63
N TYR A 181 -4.70 -0.02 6.81
CA TYR A 181 -4.25 -1.36 7.13
C TYR A 181 -3.18 -1.36 8.24
N SER A 182 -2.26 -0.40 8.21
CA SER A 182 -1.28 -0.21 9.29
C SER A 182 -1.84 0.49 10.53
N ARG A 183 -3.14 0.85 10.54
CA ARG A 183 -3.81 1.56 11.66
C ARG A 183 -3.12 2.86 12.08
N THR A 184 -2.49 3.55 11.13
CA THR A 184 -1.77 4.82 11.37
C THR A 184 -2.61 6.06 11.03
N CYS A 185 -3.79 5.88 10.41
CA CYS A 185 -4.77 6.94 10.15
C CYS A 185 -6.15 6.60 10.76
N PRO A 186 -6.28 6.60 12.10
CA PRO A 186 -7.49 6.13 12.80
C PRO A 186 -8.76 6.92 12.47
N GLU A 187 -8.63 8.14 11.94
CA GLU A 187 -9.74 8.94 11.43
C GLU A 187 -10.45 8.31 10.22
N ARG A 188 -9.82 7.35 9.54
CA ARG A 188 -10.39 6.62 8.40
C ARG A 188 -11.16 5.35 8.79
N GLY A 189 -11.20 5.02 10.09
CA GLY A 189 -11.85 3.82 10.61
C GLY A 189 -10.89 2.64 10.74
N ASP A 190 -11.46 1.45 10.94
CA ASP A 190 -10.71 0.21 11.06
C ASP A 190 -10.60 -0.48 9.68
N PRO A 191 -9.46 -1.12 9.37
CA PRO A 191 -9.38 -1.97 8.19
C PRO A 191 -10.33 -3.16 8.30
N PRO A 192 -10.63 -3.86 7.18
CA PRO A 192 -11.25 -5.17 7.22
C PRO A 192 -10.56 -6.06 8.25
N SER A 193 -11.30 -6.98 8.88
CA SER A 193 -10.67 -7.93 9.79
C SER A 193 -9.71 -8.81 8.99
N GLU A 194 -8.44 -8.69 9.32
CA GLU A 194 -7.37 -9.53 8.81
C GLU A 194 -6.97 -10.49 9.91
N ASN A 195 -7.14 -11.78 9.65
CA ASN A 195 -6.93 -12.85 10.62
C ASN A 195 -5.46 -13.30 10.69
N CYS A 196 -4.52 -12.39 10.39
CA CYS A 196 -3.15 -12.73 10.02
C CYS A 196 -2.27 -13.09 11.22
N ILE A 197 -1.47 -14.14 11.02
CA ILE A 197 -0.31 -14.48 11.83
C ILE A 197 0.91 -13.95 11.08
N ALA A 198 1.55 -12.87 11.52
CA ALA A 198 2.93 -12.58 11.08
C ALA A 198 3.80 -13.81 11.40
N ASP A 199 4.85 -14.07 10.60
CA ASP A 199 5.73 -15.26 10.72
C ASP A 199 5.76 -15.78 12.17
N PRO A 200 5.32 -17.01 12.48
CA PRO A 200 5.22 -17.49 13.86
C PRO A 200 6.55 -17.45 14.63
N ALA A 201 7.68 -17.41 13.92
CA ALA A 201 9.01 -17.23 14.51
C ALA A 201 9.32 -15.77 14.91
N VAL A 202 8.49 -14.81 14.48
CA VAL A 202 8.55 -13.38 14.73
C VAL A 202 7.13 -12.88 15.07
N PRO A 203 6.67 -13.09 16.32
CA PRO A 203 5.29 -12.81 16.71
C PRO A 203 4.91 -11.33 16.49
N CYS A 204 3.67 -11.10 16.06
CA CYS A 204 3.01 -9.81 16.16
C CYS A 204 3.11 -9.36 17.62
N VAL A 205 3.84 -8.28 17.90
CA VAL A 205 3.97 -7.79 19.28
C VAL A 205 2.69 -7.03 19.62
N GLU A 206 1.80 -7.65 20.38
CA GLU A 206 0.75 -6.91 21.08
C GLU A 206 1.43 -5.97 22.10
N ASN A 207 1.22 -4.66 21.95
CA ASN A 207 1.53 -3.68 23.00
C ASN A 207 0.41 -3.63 24.03
#